data_AF-A9NKR8-F1
#
_entry.id   AF-A9NKR8-F1
#
_cell.length_a   1.000
_cell.length_b   1.000
_cell.length_c   1.000
_cell.angle_alpha   90.00
_cell.angle_beta   90.00
_cell.angle_gamma   90.00
#
_symmetry.space_group_name_H-M   'P 1'
#
loop_
_entity.id
_entity.type
_entity.pdbx_description
1 polymer ?
#
loop_
_entity_poly.entity_id
_entity_poly.type
_entity_poly.pdbx_seq_one_letter_code
_entity_poly.pdbx_strand_id
1 'polypeptide(L)'
;MDQQQPTIPALPQVGYGTNPYIAPPIGGPPHPQLASYHQQLQAFWGNQMREVEQAQDFKTHSLPLARIKKIMKADEDVKMISAEAPVVFAKACEMFILELTLRSWIHTEENKRRTLQKNDIAAAIGRTDIFDFLVDIVPRDEFKDEGLVIPRAAGAVPFMGPGDNVPSYYYVAQQAPNMAAYAPPTQQMRSKAPAPPHGSS
;
A
#
# COMPACT_ATOMS: atom_id res chain seq x y z
N MET A 1 -0.01 30.81 33.90
CA MET A 1 -0.03 31.05 32.44
C MET A 1 -0.25 29.70 31.80
N ASP A 2 -1.50 29.24 31.84
CA ASP A 2 -1.92 28.01 31.19
C ASP A 2 -2.39 28.37 29.78
N GLN A 3 -1.61 27.98 28.77
CA GLN A 3 -2.02 28.10 27.37
C GLN A 3 -3.03 26.99 27.08
N GLN A 4 -4.31 27.32 27.22
CA GLN A 4 -5.41 26.50 26.75
C GLN A 4 -5.34 26.43 25.21
N GLN A 5 -5.02 25.25 24.68
CA GLN A 5 -5.03 24.99 23.25
C GLN A 5 -6.49 25.08 22.74
N PRO A 6 -6.76 25.73 21.60
CA PRO A 6 -8.13 25.91 21.12
C PRO A 6 -8.71 24.56 20.68
N THR A 7 -9.76 24.11 21.38
CA THR A 7 -10.59 22.99 21.00
C THR A 7 -11.33 23.33 19.71
N ILE A 8 -10.92 22.68 18.61
CA ILE A 8 -11.60 22.78 17.32
C ILE A 8 -12.97 22.07 17.45
N PRO A 9 -14.10 22.73 17.15
CA PRO A 9 -15.40 22.06 17.16
C PRO A 9 -15.46 21.03 16.03
N ALA A 10 -15.90 19.82 16.35
CA ALA A 10 -16.14 18.78 15.36
C ALA A 10 -17.25 19.24 14.40
N LEU A 11 -16.90 19.42 13.12
CA LEU A 11 -17.89 19.68 12.07
C LEU A 11 -18.78 18.44 11.87
N PRO A 12 -20.06 18.62 11.52
CA PRO A 12 -20.98 17.53 11.28
C PRO A 12 -20.44 16.63 10.16
N GLN A 13 -20.30 15.35 10.49
CA GLN A 13 -19.84 14.30 9.60
C GLN A 13 -20.81 14.19 8.40
N VAL A 14 -20.40 14.69 7.23
CA VAL A 14 -21.11 14.39 5.99
C VAL A 14 -20.79 12.93 5.67
N GLY A 15 -21.77 12.05 5.90
CA GLY A 15 -21.65 10.61 5.71
C GLY A 15 -21.45 10.27 4.24
N TYR A 16 -20.21 10.05 3.83
CA TYR A 16 -19.94 9.23 2.66
C TYR A 16 -20.40 7.81 2.99
N GLY A 17 -21.44 7.37 2.27
CA GLY A 17 -22.14 6.12 2.53
C GLY A 17 -21.18 4.95 2.64
N THR A 18 -21.04 4.41 3.85
CA THR A 18 -20.50 3.07 4.04
C THR A 18 -21.49 2.09 3.42
N ASN A 19 -21.01 1.25 2.51
CA ASN A 19 -21.81 0.23 1.85
C ASN A 19 -22.43 -0.70 2.92
N PRO A 20 -23.77 -0.79 3.04
CA PRO A 20 -24.44 -1.52 4.13
C PRO A 20 -24.29 -3.05 4.03
N TYR A 21 -23.65 -3.57 2.98
CA TYR A 21 -23.42 -5.00 2.79
C TYR A 21 -22.05 -5.50 3.30
N ILE A 22 -21.18 -4.64 3.83
CA ILE A 22 -19.96 -5.07 4.52
C ILE A 22 -20.26 -5.10 6.02
N ALA A 23 -20.66 -6.27 6.50
CA ALA A 23 -20.71 -6.51 7.93
C ALA A 23 -19.31 -6.28 8.53
N PRO A 24 -19.18 -5.57 9.66
CA PRO A 24 -17.90 -5.47 10.34
C PRO A 24 -17.45 -6.89 10.73
N PRO A 25 -16.18 -7.25 10.53
CA PRO A 25 -15.68 -8.55 10.96
C PRO A 25 -15.86 -8.65 12.48
N ILE A 26 -16.65 -9.62 12.91
CA ILE A 26 -16.90 -9.91 14.32
C ILE A 26 -15.55 -10.30 14.97
N GLY A 27 -15.05 -9.43 15.85
CA GLY A 27 -14.12 -9.82 16.91
C GLY A 27 -12.61 -9.72 16.65
N GLY A 28 -12.15 -8.98 15.64
CA GLY A 28 -10.73 -8.64 15.51
C GLY A 28 -10.40 -7.27 16.14
N PRO A 29 -9.23 -7.07 16.79
CA PRO A 29 -8.80 -5.72 17.13
C PRO A 29 -8.73 -4.88 15.85
N PRO A 30 -9.15 -3.60 15.87
CA PRO A 30 -9.07 -2.75 14.69
C PRO A 30 -7.62 -2.73 14.21
N HIS A 31 -7.39 -3.14 12.96
CA HIS A 31 -6.05 -3.14 12.38
C HIS A 31 -5.52 -1.69 12.45
N PRO A 32 -4.52 -1.39 13.31
CA PRO A 32 -4.18 -0.01 13.67
C PRO A 32 -3.76 0.83 12.46
N GLN A 33 -3.24 0.16 11.43
CA GLN A 33 -2.79 0.79 10.19
C GLN A 33 -3.94 1.30 9.30
N LEU A 34 -5.09 0.61 9.25
CA LEU A 34 -6.22 1.05 8.43
C LEU A 34 -6.89 2.28 9.05
N ALA A 35 -7.03 2.31 10.37
CA ALA A 35 -7.54 3.48 11.09
C ALA A 35 -6.62 4.70 10.91
N SER A 36 -5.30 4.51 11.00
CA SER A 36 -4.32 5.58 10.75
C SER A 36 -4.41 6.11 9.31
N TYR A 37 -4.59 5.23 8.32
CA TYR A 37 -4.79 5.62 6.93
C TYR A 37 -6.04 6.49 6.73
N HIS A 38 -7.20 6.05 7.24
CA HIS A 38 -8.43 6.83 7.12
C HIS A 38 -8.27 8.23 7.76
N GLN A 39 -7.58 8.32 8.89
CA GLN A 39 -7.28 9.59 9.52
C GLN A 39 -6.37 10.49 8.67
N GLN A 40 -5.32 9.93 8.05
CA GLN A 40 -4.44 10.68 7.15
C GLN A 40 -5.18 11.23 5.94
N LEU A 41 -6.06 10.44 5.31
CA LEU A 41 -6.90 10.91 4.21
C LEU A 41 -7.87 12.00 4.64
N GLN A 42 -8.52 11.86 5.80
CA GLN A 42 -9.40 12.90 6.32
C GLN A 42 -8.66 14.20 6.59
N ALA A 43 -7.46 14.12 7.18
CA ALA A 43 -6.61 15.29 7.40
C ALA A 43 -6.18 15.92 6.07
N PHE A 44 -5.78 15.11 5.08
CA PHE A 44 -5.45 15.57 3.74
C PHE A 44 -6.62 16.35 3.11
N TRP A 45 -7.82 15.76 3.09
CA TRP A 45 -9.00 16.39 2.51
C TRP A 45 -9.42 17.64 3.28
N GLY A 46 -9.35 17.64 4.61
CA GLY A 46 -9.59 18.83 5.43
C GLY A 46 -8.57 19.96 5.16
N ASN A 47 -7.33 19.62 4.84
CA ASN A 47 -6.32 20.61 4.44
C ASN A 47 -6.59 21.15 3.04
N GLN A 48 -6.86 20.27 2.07
CA GLN A 48 -7.14 20.66 0.68
C GLN A 48 -8.38 21.55 0.57
N MET A 49 -9.46 21.23 1.30
CA MET A 49 -10.67 22.05 1.29
C MET A 49 -10.40 23.47 1.83
N ARG A 50 -9.64 23.60 2.92
CA ARG A 50 -9.24 24.91 3.45
C ARG A 50 -8.36 25.69 2.47
N GLU A 51 -7.46 25.01 1.76
CA GLU A 51 -6.62 25.62 0.75
C GLU A 51 -7.46 26.16 -0.42
N VAL A 52 -8.45 25.39 -0.88
CA VAL A 52 -9.38 25.79 -1.94
C VAL A 52 -10.25 26.98 -1.50
N GLU A 53 -10.74 27.01 -0.27
CA GLU A 53 -11.52 28.13 0.28
C GLU A 53 -10.69 29.42 0.38
N GLN A 54 -9.40 29.30 0.69
CA GLN A 54 -8.48 30.44 0.83
C GLN A 54 -7.88 30.89 -0.51
N ALA A 55 -8.03 30.10 -1.58
CA ALA A 55 -7.50 30.43 -2.90
C ALA A 55 -8.24 31.64 -3.48
N GLN A 56 -7.58 32.80 -3.46
CA GLN A 56 -8.10 34.06 -3.99
C GLN A 56 -7.62 34.34 -5.44
N ASP A 57 -6.54 33.67 -5.89
CA ASP A 57 -5.96 33.87 -7.23
C ASP A 57 -5.82 32.55 -7.99
N PHE A 58 -6.58 32.43 -9.09
CA PHE A 58 -6.55 31.28 -10.00
C PHE A 58 -5.56 31.47 -11.16
N LYS A 59 -4.62 32.42 -11.08
CA LYS A 59 -3.67 32.67 -12.19
C LYS A 59 -2.50 31.70 -12.21
N THR A 60 -2.16 31.09 -11.08
CA THR A 60 -1.01 30.18 -10.98
C THR A 60 -1.50 28.76 -10.74
N HIS A 61 -1.32 27.91 -11.75
CA HIS A 61 -1.68 26.49 -11.68
C HIS A 61 -0.45 25.61 -11.91
N SER A 62 -0.35 24.52 -11.15
CA SER A 62 0.66 23.48 -11.33
C SER A 62 0.55 22.78 -12.70
N LEU A 63 -0.66 22.77 -13.28
CA LEU A 63 -0.96 22.12 -14.56
C LEU A 63 -1.33 23.13 -15.66
N PRO A 64 -0.82 22.97 -16.89
CA PRO A 64 -1.08 23.92 -17.97
C PRO A 64 -2.52 23.81 -18.51
N LEU A 65 -3.30 24.89 -18.36
CA LEU A 65 -4.70 24.95 -18.80
C LEU A 65 -4.92 24.59 -20.27
N ALA A 66 -3.99 24.98 -21.15
CA ALA A 66 -4.06 24.65 -22.57
C ALA A 66 -4.00 23.13 -22.82
N ARG A 67 -3.22 22.38 -22.03
CA ARG A 67 -3.14 20.93 -22.15
C ARG A 67 -4.41 20.27 -21.63
N ILE A 68 -4.94 20.75 -20.50
CA ILE A 68 -6.22 20.29 -19.94
C ILE A 68 -7.34 20.47 -20.98
N LYS A 69 -7.46 21.68 -21.54
CA LYS A 69 -8.45 21.96 -22.60
C LYS A 69 -8.27 21.05 -23.83
N LYS A 70 -7.04 20.73 -24.22
CA LYS A 70 -6.76 19.81 -25.33
C LYS A 70 -7.20 18.38 -25.03
N ILE A 71 -7.01 17.90 -23.81
CA ILE A 71 -7.49 16.56 -23.38
C ILE A 71 -9.02 16.52 -23.37
N MET A 72 -9.67 17.55 -22.83
CA MET A 72 -11.14 17.65 -22.84
C MET A 72 -11.72 17.67 -24.27
N LYS A 73 -10.96 18.21 -25.24
CA LYS A 73 -11.31 18.28 -26.67
C LYS A 73 -10.91 17.05 -27.48
N ALA A 74 -10.30 16.04 -26.85
CA ALA A 74 -10.00 14.78 -27.53
C ALA A 74 -11.28 13.99 -27.81
N ASP A 75 -12.35 14.26 -27.05
CA ASP A 75 -13.70 13.79 -27.35
C ASP A 75 -14.32 14.68 -28.45
N GLU A 76 -14.70 14.05 -29.57
CA GLU A 76 -15.25 14.72 -30.76
C GLU A 76 -16.60 15.38 -30.50
N ASP A 77 -17.36 14.88 -29.51
CA ASP A 77 -18.69 15.41 -29.18
C ASP A 77 -18.61 16.70 -28.35
N VAL A 78 -17.43 17.06 -27.82
CA VAL A 78 -17.22 18.26 -27.00
C VAL A 78 -16.99 19.49 -27.89
N LYS A 79 -18.03 20.30 -28.11
CA LYS A 79 -17.99 21.49 -28.99
C LYS A 79 -17.45 22.77 -28.35
N MET A 80 -17.86 23.12 -27.15
CA MET A 80 -17.40 24.33 -26.45
C MET A 80 -17.05 23.98 -25.01
N ILE A 81 -16.07 24.68 -24.46
CA ILE A 81 -15.60 24.50 -23.08
C ILE A 81 -15.53 25.89 -22.45
N SER A 82 -16.24 26.08 -21.33
CA SER A 82 -16.17 27.31 -20.52
C SER A 82 -14.72 27.58 -20.09
N ALA A 83 -14.34 28.85 -19.97
CA ALA A 83 -13.02 29.23 -19.46
C ALA A 83 -12.78 28.76 -18.02
N GLU A 84 -13.84 28.57 -17.24
CA GLU A 84 -13.78 28.12 -15.84
C GLU A 84 -13.50 26.61 -15.72
N ALA A 85 -13.92 25.79 -16.70
CA ALA A 85 -13.80 24.35 -16.57
C ALA A 85 -12.33 23.86 -16.53
N PRO A 86 -11.39 24.34 -17.38
CA PRO A 86 -9.98 24.01 -17.25
C PRO A 86 -9.36 24.44 -15.92
N VAL A 87 -9.81 25.55 -15.34
CA VAL A 87 -9.35 26.04 -14.03
C VAL A 87 -9.74 25.07 -12.92
N VAL A 88 -11.01 24.64 -12.90
CA VAL A 88 -11.50 23.63 -11.94
C VAL A 88 -10.78 22.30 -12.13
N PHE A 89 -10.61 21.84 -13.37
CA PHE A 89 -9.86 20.61 -13.66
C PHE A 89 -8.41 20.69 -13.21
N ALA A 90 -7.75 21.85 -13.32
CA ALA A 90 -6.38 21.99 -12.84
C ALA A 90 -6.26 21.69 -11.34
N LYS A 91 -7.19 22.21 -10.52
CA LYS A 91 -7.20 21.94 -9.08
C LYS A 91 -7.67 20.53 -8.76
N ALA A 92 -8.71 20.05 -9.44
CA ALA A 92 -9.21 18.68 -9.25
C ALA A 92 -8.15 17.63 -9.60
N CYS A 93 -7.41 17.81 -10.70
CA CYS A 93 -6.33 16.91 -11.10
C CYS A 93 -5.16 16.94 -10.11
N GLU A 94 -4.82 18.11 -9.56
CA GLU A 94 -3.81 18.20 -8.49
C GLU A 94 -4.22 17.37 -7.27
N MET A 95 -5.47 17.54 -6.80
CA MET A 95 -6.01 16.78 -5.66
C MET A 95 -6.10 15.28 -5.95
N PHE A 96 -6.53 14.92 -7.16
CA PHE A 96 -6.60 13.53 -7.61
C PHE A 96 -5.23 12.85 -7.63
N ILE A 97 -4.19 13.51 -8.17
CA ILE A 97 -2.83 12.97 -8.20
C ILE A 97 -2.30 12.76 -6.77
N LEU A 98 -2.51 13.74 -5.89
CA LEU A 98 -2.08 13.66 -4.49
C LEU A 98 -2.76 12.52 -3.75
N GLU A 99 -4.09 12.40 -3.87
CA GLU A 99 -4.83 11.33 -3.22
C GLU A 99 -4.42 9.96 -3.75
N LEU A 100 -4.43 9.77 -5.08
CA LEU A 100 -4.03 8.50 -5.68
C LEU A 100 -2.61 8.09 -5.27
N THR A 101 -1.69 9.06 -5.20
CA THR A 101 -0.32 8.84 -4.74
C THR A 101 -0.28 8.42 -3.27
N LEU A 102 -1.03 9.08 -2.39
CA LEU A 102 -1.10 8.74 -0.97
C LEU A 102 -1.68 7.33 -0.76
N ARG A 103 -2.76 6.98 -1.47
CA ARG A 103 -3.36 5.64 -1.41
C ARG A 103 -2.39 4.57 -1.91
N SER A 104 -1.67 4.84 -2.99
CA SER A 104 -0.66 3.94 -3.54
C SER A 104 0.56 3.78 -2.63
N TRP A 105 0.96 4.86 -1.93
CA TRP A 105 2.12 4.84 -1.05
C TRP A 105 1.97 3.85 0.11
N ILE A 106 0.75 3.64 0.61
CA ILE A 106 0.48 2.66 1.67
C ILE A 106 0.86 1.26 1.23
N HIS A 107 0.55 0.89 -0.02
CA HIS A 107 0.96 -0.40 -0.56
C HIS A 107 2.48 -0.50 -0.71
N THR A 108 3.15 0.61 -1.01
CA THR A 108 4.63 0.66 -1.03
C THR A 108 5.20 0.37 0.35
N GLU A 109 4.64 0.99 1.40
CA GLU A 109 5.06 0.80 2.79
C GLU A 109 4.69 -0.59 3.35
N GLU A 110 3.50 -1.11 3.04
CA GLU A 110 3.07 -2.48 3.36
C GLU A 110 4.08 -3.51 2.83
N ASN A 111 4.63 -3.26 1.64
CA ASN A 111 5.66 -4.08 1.01
C ASN A 111 7.10 -3.76 1.47
N LYS A 112 7.28 -2.89 2.48
CA LYS A 112 8.57 -2.44 3.02
C LYS A 112 9.50 -1.82 1.96
N ARG A 113 8.92 -1.23 0.92
CA ARG A 113 9.64 -0.52 -0.14
C ARG A 113 9.64 0.98 0.14
N ARG A 114 10.54 1.69 -0.53
CA ARG A 114 10.63 3.16 -0.54
C ARG A 114 10.51 3.75 -1.94
N THR A 115 10.11 2.91 -2.90
CA THR A 115 9.96 3.26 -4.31
C THR A 115 8.57 2.83 -4.73
N LEU A 116 7.75 3.81 -5.11
CA LEU A 116 6.39 3.61 -5.62
C LEU A 116 6.45 2.85 -6.95
N GLN A 117 5.64 1.82 -7.11
CA GLN A 117 5.56 1.00 -8.32
C GLN A 117 4.16 1.02 -8.92
N LYS A 118 4.05 0.65 -10.21
CA LYS A 118 2.75 0.51 -10.90
C LYS A 118 1.79 -0.43 -10.15
N ASN A 119 2.32 -1.50 -9.57
CA ASN A 119 1.52 -2.48 -8.83
C ASN A 119 0.88 -1.91 -7.56
N ASP A 120 1.49 -0.88 -6.95
CA ASP A 120 0.92 -0.17 -5.81
C ASP A 120 -0.30 0.67 -6.24
N ILE A 121 -0.22 1.29 -7.42
CA ILE A 121 -1.31 2.07 -8.01
C ILE A 121 -2.47 1.14 -8.37
N ALA A 122 -2.18 0.02 -9.02
CA ALA A 122 -3.19 -0.98 -9.36
C ALA A 122 -3.87 -1.54 -8.10
N ALA A 123 -3.09 -1.77 -7.04
CA ALA A 123 -3.58 -2.19 -5.73
C ALA A 123 -4.53 -1.17 -5.09
N ALA A 124 -4.16 0.12 -5.12
CA ALA A 124 -4.96 1.21 -4.57
C ALA A 124 -6.29 1.43 -5.32
N ILE A 125 -6.26 1.34 -6.65
CA ILE A 125 -7.45 1.45 -7.50
C ILE A 125 -8.48 0.39 -7.10
N GLY A 126 -8.10 -0.89 -7.06
CA GLY A 126 -9.05 -1.95 -6.68
C GLY A 126 -9.40 -2.04 -5.19
N ARG A 127 -8.87 -1.16 -4.33
CA ARG A 127 -9.35 -0.96 -2.94
C ARG A 127 -10.27 0.27 -2.81
N THR A 128 -10.51 1.01 -3.90
CA THR A 128 -11.16 2.32 -3.88
C THR A 128 -12.19 2.43 -5.01
N ASP A 129 -13.47 2.23 -4.71
CA ASP A 129 -14.57 2.19 -5.70
C ASP A 129 -14.65 3.46 -6.58
N ILE A 130 -14.32 4.64 -6.04
CA ILE A 130 -14.32 5.90 -6.81
C ILE A 130 -13.26 5.92 -7.93
N PHE A 131 -12.30 4.99 -7.93
CA PHE A 131 -11.25 4.85 -8.93
C PHE A 131 -11.56 3.76 -9.97
N ASP A 132 -12.75 3.18 -9.97
CA ASP A 132 -13.13 2.12 -10.92
C ASP A 132 -13.02 2.56 -12.39
N PHE A 133 -13.13 3.86 -12.68
CA PHE A 133 -12.90 4.41 -14.03
C PHE A 133 -11.47 4.19 -14.57
N LEU A 134 -10.53 3.73 -13.72
CA LEU A 134 -9.13 3.47 -14.08
C LEU A 134 -8.82 1.99 -14.30
N VAL A 135 -9.77 1.07 -14.08
CA VAL A 135 -9.51 -0.38 -14.15
C VAL A 135 -8.95 -0.80 -15.52
N ASP A 136 -9.51 -0.26 -16.60
CA ASP A 136 -9.06 -0.57 -17.96
C ASP A 136 -7.76 0.17 -18.36
N ILE A 137 -7.38 1.20 -17.62
CA ILE A 137 -6.18 2.02 -17.88
C ILE A 137 -4.96 1.45 -17.17
N VAL A 138 -5.16 0.94 -15.95
CA VAL A 138 -4.10 0.37 -15.11
C VAL A 138 -4.42 -1.10 -14.84
N PRO A 139 -4.15 -2.01 -15.79
CA PRO A 139 -4.39 -3.43 -15.58
C PRO A 139 -3.52 -3.92 -14.43
N ARG A 140 -4.12 -4.72 -13.55
CA ARG A 140 -3.37 -5.51 -12.57
C ARG A 140 -2.61 -6.59 -13.32
N ASP A 141 -1.35 -6.79 -12.96
CA ASP A 141 -0.63 -7.98 -13.39
C ASP A 141 -1.41 -9.18 -12.83
N GLU A 142 -2.13 -9.89 -13.69
CA GLU A 142 -2.71 -11.18 -13.35
C GLU A 142 -1.54 -12.09 -12.97
N PHE A 143 -1.35 -12.33 -11.68
CA PHE A 143 -0.67 -13.55 -11.27
C PHE A 143 -1.55 -14.67 -11.81
N LYS A 144 -1.15 -15.26 -12.93
CA LYS A 144 -1.68 -16.55 -13.36
C LYS A 144 -1.46 -17.48 -12.18
N ASP A 145 -2.53 -17.73 -11.44
CA ASP A 145 -2.64 -18.88 -10.57
C ASP A 145 -2.55 -20.07 -11.52
N GLU A 146 -1.33 -20.59 -11.71
CA GLU A 146 -1.07 -21.83 -12.42
C GLU A 146 -1.79 -22.94 -11.66
N GLY A 147 -3.07 -23.10 -12.00
CA GLY A 147 -3.95 -24.23 -11.73
C GLY A 147 -3.65 -25.03 -10.47
N LEU A 148 -4.09 -24.53 -9.31
CA LEU A 148 -4.57 -25.45 -8.26
C LEU A 148 -5.88 -26.07 -8.75
N VAL A 149 -5.74 -27.09 -9.60
CA VAL A 149 -6.82 -28.02 -9.94
C VAL A 149 -7.25 -28.69 -8.63
N ILE A 150 -8.32 -28.18 -8.01
CA ILE A 150 -9.06 -28.91 -6.98
C ILE A 150 -9.98 -29.88 -7.75
N PRO A 151 -9.75 -31.21 -7.73
CA PRO A 151 -10.78 -32.11 -8.22
C PRO A 151 -11.90 -32.09 -7.18
N ARG A 152 -13.04 -31.52 -7.57
CA ARG A 152 -14.30 -31.65 -6.82
C ARG A 152 -14.61 -33.13 -6.65
N ALA A 153 -14.73 -33.56 -5.40
CA ALA A 153 -15.21 -34.89 -5.07
C ALA A 153 -16.64 -35.08 -5.63
N ALA A 154 -16.76 -35.93 -6.65
CA ALA A 154 -17.99 -36.59 -7.04
C ALA A 154 -17.63 -38.06 -7.32
N GLY A 155 -18.38 -38.97 -6.71
CA GLY A 155 -18.00 -40.35 -6.48
C GLY A 155 -17.62 -41.14 -7.73
N ALA A 156 -16.49 -41.83 -7.64
CA ALA A 156 -16.20 -43.05 -8.37
C ALA A 156 -15.12 -43.79 -7.58
N VAL A 157 -15.47 -44.96 -7.04
CA VAL A 157 -14.53 -45.90 -6.45
C VAL A 157 -13.65 -46.50 -7.55
N PRO A 158 -12.30 -46.40 -7.50
CA PRO A 158 -11.45 -47.20 -8.35
C PRO A 158 -11.07 -48.48 -7.62
N PHE A 159 -11.67 -49.54 -8.12
CA PHE A 159 -11.26 -50.94 -8.08
C PHE A 159 -9.74 -51.15 -7.91
N MET A 160 -9.37 -51.91 -6.86
CA MET A 160 -7.99 -52.28 -6.52
C MET A 160 -7.55 -53.49 -7.36
N GLY A 161 -6.54 -53.30 -8.22
CA GLY A 161 -5.83 -54.38 -8.91
C GLY A 161 -4.53 -54.76 -8.16
N PRO A 162 -4.11 -56.04 -8.15
CA PRO A 162 -2.92 -56.47 -7.42
C PRO A 162 -1.70 -56.44 -8.34
N GLY A 163 -0.59 -55.85 -7.87
CA GLY A 163 0.71 -55.98 -8.50
C GLY A 163 1.48 -54.68 -8.62
N ASP A 164 2.69 -54.70 -8.07
CA ASP A 164 3.83 -53.87 -8.46
C ASP A 164 4.00 -52.48 -7.80
N ASN A 165 4.59 -52.56 -6.60
CA ASN A 165 5.83 -51.86 -6.19
C ASN A 165 5.86 -50.31 -6.28
N VAL A 166 5.50 -49.65 -5.18
CA VAL A 166 5.78 -48.23 -4.94
C VAL A 166 7.02 -48.10 -4.03
N PRO A 167 8.07 -47.36 -4.42
CA PRO A 167 9.20 -47.09 -3.54
C PRO A 167 8.77 -46.22 -2.35
N SER A 168 8.89 -46.79 -1.15
CA SER A 168 8.70 -46.11 0.14
C SER A 168 9.69 -44.95 0.29
N TYR A 169 9.17 -43.72 0.38
CA TYR A 169 9.95 -42.58 0.85
C TYR A 169 10.28 -42.81 2.34
N TYR A 170 11.57 -42.93 2.64
CA TYR A 170 12.06 -43.01 4.00
C TYR A 170 11.79 -41.69 4.74
N TYR A 171 11.08 -41.78 5.87
CA TYR A 171 11.29 -40.85 6.97
C TYR A 171 12.66 -41.16 7.59
N VAL A 172 13.60 -40.21 7.56
CA VAL A 172 14.73 -40.22 8.49
C VAL A 172 14.26 -39.57 9.78
N ALA A 173 14.09 -40.41 10.81
CA ALA A 173 13.94 -39.97 12.18
C ALA A 173 15.24 -39.30 12.63
N GLN A 174 15.19 -38.01 12.93
CA GLN A 174 16.31 -37.28 13.52
C GLN A 174 16.44 -37.71 14.99
N GLN A 175 17.33 -38.66 15.24
CA GLN A 175 17.76 -39.04 16.59
C GLN A 175 18.51 -37.88 17.23
N ALA A 176 18.04 -37.45 18.40
CA ALA A 176 18.78 -36.58 19.29
C ALA A 176 20.01 -37.34 19.84
N PRO A 177 21.24 -36.80 19.72
CA PRO A 177 22.36 -37.32 20.48
C PRO A 177 22.40 -36.66 21.86
N ASN A 178 22.69 -37.51 22.84
CA ASN A 178 22.91 -37.22 24.25
C ASN A 178 23.73 -35.95 24.53
N MET A 179 23.33 -35.29 25.61
CA MET A 179 24.08 -34.28 26.33
C MET A 179 25.46 -34.83 26.74
N ALA A 180 26.52 -34.17 26.28
CA ALA A 180 27.84 -34.21 26.91
C ALA A 180 28.37 -32.78 26.98
N ALA A 181 28.78 -32.38 28.18
CA ALA A 181 29.20 -31.05 28.55
C ALA A 181 30.31 -30.49 27.65
N TYR A 182 30.08 -29.30 27.09
CA TYR A 182 31.15 -28.46 26.56
C TYR A 182 31.20 -27.16 27.36
N ALA A 183 32.26 -27.03 28.16
CA ALA A 183 32.61 -25.78 28.84
C ALA A 183 33.11 -24.75 27.82
N PRO A 184 32.84 -23.44 28.00
CA PRO A 184 33.34 -22.42 27.10
C PRO A 184 34.85 -22.18 27.35
N PRO A 185 35.68 -22.02 26.31
CA PRO A 185 37.06 -21.58 26.49
C PRO A 185 37.10 -20.09 26.84
N THR A 186 37.76 -19.79 27.96
CA THR A 186 38.14 -18.46 28.43
C THR A 186 38.98 -17.73 27.39
N GLN A 187 38.48 -16.59 26.90
CA GLN A 187 39.26 -15.69 26.04
C GLN A 187 40.19 -14.84 26.92
N GLN A 188 41.46 -15.19 26.91
CA GLN A 188 42.54 -14.48 27.60
C GLN A 188 42.69 -13.06 27.06
N MET A 189 42.68 -12.08 27.97
CA MET A 189 43.13 -10.71 27.71
C MET A 189 44.60 -10.74 27.29
N ARG A 190 44.88 -10.47 26.01
CA ARG A 190 46.24 -10.17 25.54
C ARG A 190 46.41 -8.65 25.51
N SER A 191 47.01 -8.14 26.57
CA SER A 191 47.60 -6.81 26.64
C SER A 191 48.65 -6.65 25.53
N LYS A 192 48.55 -5.57 24.75
CA LYS A 192 49.56 -5.15 23.78
C LYS A 192 50.36 -4.02 24.43
N ALA A 193 51.60 -4.30 24.79
CA ALA A 193 52.59 -3.35 25.30
C ALA A 193 53.30 -2.62 24.14
N PRO A 194 54.01 -1.49 24.39
CA PRO A 194 54.24 -0.41 23.43
C PRO A 194 55.47 -0.60 22.53
N ALA A 195 55.53 0.18 21.45
CA ALA A 195 56.63 0.24 20.48
C ALA A 195 57.88 0.97 21.04
N PRO A 196 59.11 0.57 20.64
CA PRO A 196 60.35 1.23 21.05
C PRO A 196 60.69 2.49 20.21
N PRO A 197 61.56 3.38 20.71
CA PRO A 197 61.90 4.65 20.07
C PRO A 197 63.10 4.50 19.11
N HIS A 198 63.10 5.28 18.03
CA HIS A 198 64.33 5.65 17.32
C HIS A 198 64.31 7.15 17.03
N GLY A 199 65.32 7.84 17.54
CA GLY A 199 65.52 9.27 17.37
C GLY A 199 66.46 9.63 16.23
N SER A 200 66.55 10.94 16.06
CA SER A 200 67.70 11.73 15.61
C SER A 200 68.06 11.69 14.12
N SER A 201 67.62 12.74 13.41
CA SER A 201 68.51 13.76 12.84
C SER A 201 67.73 15.05 12.63
#